data_AF-A0A5B9MG27-F1
#
_entry.id   AF-A0A5B9MG27-F1
#
_cell.length_a   1.000
_cell.length_b   1.000
_cell.length_c   1.000
_cell.angle_alpha   90.00
_cell.angle_beta   90.00
_cell.angle_gamma   90.00
#
_symmetry.space_group_name_H-M   'P 1'
#
loop_
_entity.id
_entity.type
_entity.pdbx_description
1 polymer ?
#
loop_
_entity_poly.entity_id
_entity_poly.type
_entity_poly.pdbx_seq_one_letter_code
_entity_poly.pdbx_strand_id
1 'polypeptide(L)'
;MDRYQQLVGAIKDESFIYWDIRLPAKVPTIEFRGADVMTRVEETVGYVGLVRAMVMTAIDEERRDAPFKNIHPNILSYALWHSARFGVSDQLIDPAAGDKIAVANMADRVFDGLNGALQRSGERECVDRFVQNALQHGTGADRQRQIGDLILAVQIVIAETVPAASIAAPQAC
;
A
#
# COMPACT_ATOMS: atom_id res chain seq x y z
N MET A 1 -6.59 19.92 -15.02
CA MET A 1 -6.44 20.75 -13.81
C MET A 1 -7.46 21.86 -13.88
N ASP A 2 -8.47 21.80 -13.03
CA ASP A 2 -9.66 22.63 -13.13
C ASP A 2 -9.38 24.11 -12.85
N ARG A 3 -10.01 24.95 -13.65
CA ARG A 3 -10.04 26.43 -13.62
C ARG A 3 -10.22 27.03 -12.21
N TYR A 4 -10.77 26.26 -11.27
CA TYR A 4 -11.07 26.67 -9.90
C TYR A 4 -9.83 26.84 -9.00
N GLN A 5 -8.76 26.06 -9.15
CA GLN A 5 -7.57 26.22 -8.29
C GLN A 5 -6.82 27.54 -8.58
N GLN A 6 -6.79 27.98 -9.83
CA GLN A 6 -6.22 29.28 -10.22
C GLN A 6 -7.10 30.47 -9.80
N LEU A 7 -8.41 30.29 -9.64
CA LEU A 7 -9.35 31.38 -9.33
C LEU A 7 -9.28 31.88 -7.88
N VAL A 8 -8.94 31.00 -6.93
CA VAL A 8 -8.81 31.35 -5.49
C VAL A 8 -7.37 31.36 -4.99
N GLY A 9 -6.40 30.91 -5.80
CA GLY A 9 -4.98 30.91 -5.40
C GLY A 9 -4.67 30.04 -4.17
N ALA A 10 -5.54 29.08 -3.86
CA ALA A 10 -5.46 28.28 -2.63
C ALA A 10 -4.24 27.34 -2.61
N ILE A 11 -3.77 26.90 -3.77
CA ILE A 11 -2.54 26.12 -3.90
C ILE A 11 -1.67 26.68 -5.04
N LYS A 12 -0.36 26.60 -4.87
CA LYS A 12 0.62 27.16 -5.81
C LYS A 12 0.68 26.38 -7.12
N ASP A 13 0.69 25.05 -7.01
CA ASP A 13 0.74 24.10 -8.11
C ASP A 13 0.24 22.72 -7.62
N GLU A 14 0.13 21.76 -8.53
CA GLU A 14 -0.36 20.41 -8.24
C GLU A 14 0.47 19.63 -7.21
N SER A 15 1.70 20.05 -6.91
CA SER A 15 2.53 19.38 -5.88
C SER A 15 1.96 19.54 -4.47
N PHE A 16 1.09 20.54 -4.26
CA PHE A 16 0.40 20.83 -3.00
C PHE A 16 -0.90 20.01 -2.82
N ILE A 17 -1.21 19.11 -3.75
CA ILE A 17 -2.34 18.18 -3.61
C ILE A 17 -1.88 16.96 -2.80
N TYR A 18 -2.43 16.80 -1.59
CA TYR A 18 -2.14 15.72 -0.66
C TYR A 18 -3.11 14.54 -0.85
N TRP A 19 -3.11 13.97 -2.05
CA TRP A 19 -3.81 12.71 -2.33
C TRP A 19 -2.93 11.50 -2.03
N ASP A 20 -3.56 10.40 -1.61
CA ASP A 20 -2.89 9.12 -1.33
C ASP A 20 -2.23 8.50 -2.57
N ILE A 21 -2.81 8.75 -3.75
CA ILE A 21 -2.26 8.38 -5.05
C ILE A 21 -2.39 9.59 -5.98
N ARG A 22 -1.34 9.94 -6.71
CA ARG A 22 -1.38 11.08 -7.65
C ARG A 22 -0.60 10.83 -8.93
N LEU A 23 -0.90 11.66 -9.93
CA LEU A 23 -0.13 11.79 -11.17
C LEU A 23 0.81 13.00 -11.04
N PRO A 24 2.13 12.80 -10.93
CA PRO A 24 3.09 13.91 -10.92
C PRO A 24 3.10 14.61 -12.29
N ALA A 25 3.18 15.94 -12.32
CA ALA A 25 3.19 16.67 -13.60
C ALA A 25 4.50 16.55 -14.38
N LYS A 26 5.62 16.29 -13.68
CA LYS A 26 6.97 16.32 -14.27
C LYS A 26 7.46 14.98 -14.77
N VAL A 27 6.89 13.89 -14.24
CA VAL A 27 7.31 12.52 -14.56
C VAL A 27 6.07 11.68 -14.88
N PRO A 28 6.07 10.90 -15.98
CA PRO A 28 4.91 10.14 -16.43
C PRO A 28 4.76 8.86 -15.59
N THR A 29 4.48 9.02 -14.30
CA THR A 29 4.35 7.93 -13.33
C THR A 29 3.06 8.05 -12.52
N ILE A 30 2.75 7.00 -11.77
CA ILE A 30 1.75 7.03 -10.70
C ILE A 30 2.52 7.01 -9.38
N GLU A 31 2.27 7.99 -8.51
CA GLU A 31 2.94 8.13 -7.22
C GLU A 31 2.00 7.66 -6.10
N PHE A 32 2.37 6.57 -5.43
CA PHE A 32 1.70 6.07 -4.22
C PHE A 32 2.34 6.70 -2.99
N ARG A 33 1.52 7.28 -2.10
CA ARG A 33 1.96 8.06 -0.93
C ARG A 33 1.34 7.60 0.39
N GLY A 34 0.48 6.59 0.36
CA GLY A 34 -0.25 6.12 1.54
C GLY A 34 0.52 5.17 2.47
N ALA A 35 1.75 4.77 2.13
CA ALA A 35 2.53 3.85 2.95
C ALA A 35 3.58 4.56 3.82
N ASP A 36 3.71 4.10 5.05
CA ASP A 36 4.84 4.42 5.92
C ASP A 36 6.12 3.74 5.42
N VAL A 37 7.27 4.25 5.87
CA VAL A 37 8.57 3.63 5.62
C VAL A 37 8.65 2.30 6.36
N MET A 38 8.93 1.23 5.63
CA MET A 38 9.15 -0.10 6.21
C MET A 38 10.59 -0.21 6.72
N THR A 39 10.78 -0.85 7.88
CA THR A 39 12.10 -0.96 8.51
C THR A 39 12.96 -2.06 7.92
N ARG A 40 12.38 -2.95 7.10
CA ARG A 40 13.06 -4.07 6.45
C ARG A 40 12.93 -4.01 4.92
N VAL A 41 13.99 -4.37 4.22
CA VAL A 41 14.06 -4.28 2.74
C VAL A 41 13.10 -5.26 2.09
N GLU A 42 12.99 -6.48 2.62
CA GLU A 42 12.08 -7.51 2.12
C GLU A 42 10.60 -7.09 2.19
N GLU A 43 10.22 -6.34 3.24
CA GLU A 43 8.86 -5.78 3.37
C GLU A 43 8.64 -4.73 2.28
N THR A 44 9.62 -3.84 2.08
CA THR A 44 9.58 -2.83 1.01
C THR A 44 9.44 -3.47 -0.37
N VAL A 45 10.19 -4.52 -0.66
CA VAL A 45 10.14 -5.24 -1.94
C VAL A 45 8.78 -5.87 -2.16
N GLY A 46 8.23 -6.57 -1.15
CA GLY A 46 6.90 -7.16 -1.25
C GLY A 46 5.78 -6.12 -1.43
N TYR A 47 5.85 -5.00 -0.71
CA TYR A 47 4.91 -3.89 -0.88
C TYR A 47 4.97 -3.28 -2.28
N VAL A 48 6.17 -3.02 -2.80
CA VAL A 48 6.35 -2.48 -4.16
C VAL A 48 5.85 -3.48 -5.22
N GLY A 49 6.08 -4.78 -5.03
CA GLY A 49 5.52 -5.83 -5.88
C GLY A 49 3.98 -5.81 -5.90
N LEU A 50 3.36 -5.67 -4.73
CA LEU A 50 1.90 -5.56 -4.59
C LEU A 50 1.36 -4.33 -5.31
N VAL A 51 1.99 -3.16 -5.12
CA VAL A 51 1.62 -1.91 -5.82
C VAL A 51 1.75 -2.07 -7.32
N ARG A 52 2.85 -2.64 -7.81
CA ARG A 52 3.05 -2.89 -9.24
C ARG A 52 1.98 -3.82 -9.81
N ALA A 53 1.64 -4.89 -9.09
CA ALA A 53 0.59 -5.80 -9.50
C ALA A 53 -0.78 -5.12 -9.60
N MET A 54 -1.12 -4.25 -8.64
CA MET A 54 -2.35 -3.45 -8.68
C MET A 54 -2.38 -2.52 -9.91
N VAL A 55 -1.28 -1.82 -10.19
CA VAL A 55 -1.19 -0.93 -11.37
C VAL A 55 -1.28 -1.71 -12.67
N MET A 56 -0.57 -2.82 -12.80
CA MET A 56 -0.63 -3.67 -14.00
C MET A 56 -2.03 -4.23 -14.22
N THR A 57 -2.74 -4.61 -13.15
CA THR A 57 -4.12 -5.08 -13.23
C THR A 57 -5.06 -3.96 -13.68
N ALA A 58 -4.92 -2.76 -13.13
CA ALA A 58 -5.71 -1.60 -13.54
C ALA A 58 -5.48 -1.19 -15.01
N ILE A 59 -4.23 -1.30 -15.51
CA ILE A 59 -3.92 -1.08 -16.92
C ILE A 59 -4.60 -2.13 -17.81
N ASP A 60 -4.61 -3.40 -17.40
CA ASP A 60 -5.30 -4.45 -18.17
C ASP A 60 -6.82 -4.25 -18.15
N GLU A 61 -7.39 -3.81 -17.02
CA GLU A 61 -8.80 -3.46 -16.88
C GLU A 61 -9.19 -2.27 -17.77
N GLU A 62 -8.35 -1.24 -17.88
CA GLU A 62 -8.57 -0.14 -18.81
C GLU A 62 -8.56 -0.62 -20.26
N ARG A 63 -7.56 -1.43 -20.66
CA ARG A 63 -7.39 -1.87 -22.05
C ARG A 63 -8.53 -2.73 -22.58
N ARG A 64 -9.31 -3.31 -21.66
CA ARG A 64 -10.47 -4.15 -21.95
C ARG A 64 -11.80 -3.44 -21.69
N ASP A 65 -11.78 -2.11 -21.54
CA ASP A 65 -12.93 -1.27 -21.24
C ASP A 65 -13.74 -1.77 -20.04
N ALA A 66 -13.05 -2.25 -19.00
CA ALA A 66 -13.72 -2.70 -17.78
C ALA A 66 -14.41 -1.52 -17.09
N PRO A 67 -15.65 -1.69 -16.60
CA PRO A 67 -16.33 -0.60 -15.91
C PRO A 67 -15.64 -0.29 -14.57
N PHE A 68 -15.49 1.01 -14.29
CA PHE A 68 -15.04 1.46 -12.97
C PHE A 68 -16.06 1.06 -11.90
N LYS A 69 -15.56 0.56 -10.77
CA LYS A 69 -16.39 0.32 -9.59
C LYS A 69 -16.79 1.66 -8.99
N ASN A 70 -18.09 1.93 -8.91
CA ASN A 70 -18.60 3.13 -8.27
C ASN A 70 -18.54 2.97 -6.74
N ILE A 71 -17.42 3.41 -6.15
CA ILE A 71 -17.21 3.38 -4.69
C ILE A 71 -17.57 4.76 -4.13
N HIS A 72 -18.45 4.79 -3.13
CA HIS A 72 -18.82 6.05 -2.48
C HIS A 72 -17.61 6.65 -1.74
N PRO A 73 -17.23 7.92 -1.97
CA PRO A 73 -16.03 8.52 -1.38
C PRO A 73 -15.96 8.43 0.14
N ASN A 74 -17.09 8.64 0.84
CA ASN A 74 -17.13 8.52 2.30
C ASN A 74 -16.82 7.10 2.80
N ILE A 75 -17.24 6.06 2.07
CA ILE A 75 -16.94 4.66 2.43
C ILE A 75 -15.45 4.40 2.23
N LEU A 76 -14.89 4.89 1.12
CA LEU A 76 -13.45 4.77 0.86
C LEU A 76 -12.62 5.48 1.93
N SER A 77 -12.96 6.72 2.28
CA SER A 77 -12.28 7.47 3.35
C SER A 77 -12.37 6.76 4.71
N TYR A 78 -13.53 6.17 5.02
CA TYR A 78 -13.69 5.38 6.24
C TYR A 78 -12.86 4.10 6.21
N ALA A 79 -12.82 3.39 5.08
CA ALA A 79 -12.00 2.19 4.92
C ALA A 79 -10.50 2.48 5.08
N LEU A 80 -10.02 3.58 4.52
CA LEU A 80 -8.64 4.04 4.67
C LEU A 80 -8.31 4.38 6.13
N TRP A 81 -9.16 5.18 6.78
CA TRP A 81 -8.99 5.51 8.20
C TRP A 81 -9.01 4.26 9.09
N HIS A 82 -9.95 3.34 8.85
CA HIS A 82 -10.08 2.09 9.61
C HIS A 82 -8.81 1.23 9.45
N SER A 83 -8.31 1.10 8.22
CA SER A 83 -7.09 0.35 7.92
C SER A 83 -5.86 0.99 8.61
N ALA A 84 -5.74 2.32 8.59
CA ALA A 84 -4.66 3.02 9.28
C ALA A 84 -4.72 2.84 10.81
N ARG A 85 -5.93 2.80 11.39
CA ARG A 85 -6.12 2.72 12.85
C ARG A 85 -5.93 1.31 13.41
N PHE A 86 -6.41 0.28 12.70
CA PHE A 86 -6.49 -1.10 13.20
C PHE A 86 -5.55 -2.07 12.49
N GLY A 87 -4.99 -1.67 11.35
CA GLY A 87 -4.09 -2.51 10.55
C GLY A 87 -4.73 -3.86 10.21
N VAL A 88 -3.97 -4.93 10.41
CA VAL A 88 -4.38 -6.32 10.13
C VAL A 88 -4.91 -7.06 11.36
N SER A 89 -5.06 -6.36 12.50
CA SER A 89 -5.47 -6.96 13.78
C SER A 89 -6.98 -7.06 13.98
N ASP A 90 -7.77 -6.42 13.12
CA ASP A 90 -9.24 -6.37 13.17
C ASP A 90 -9.80 -6.55 11.75
N GLN A 91 -11.12 -6.62 11.58
CA GLN A 91 -11.77 -6.66 10.27
C GLN A 91 -11.43 -5.40 9.43
N LEU A 92 -11.41 -5.55 8.11
CA LEU A 92 -11.31 -4.43 7.16
C LEU A 92 -12.70 -4.01 6.70
N ILE A 93 -12.80 -2.81 6.14
CA ILE A 93 -14.01 -2.36 5.44
C ILE A 93 -13.88 -2.72 3.97
N ASP A 94 -14.84 -3.46 3.43
CA ASP A 94 -14.99 -3.64 1.98
C ASP A 94 -15.71 -2.43 1.39
N PRO A 95 -15.01 -1.56 0.64
CA PRO A 95 -15.63 -0.36 0.11
C PRO A 95 -16.63 -0.64 -1.02
N ALA A 96 -16.59 -1.83 -1.64
CA ALA A 96 -17.54 -2.22 -2.68
C ALA A 96 -18.82 -2.81 -2.09
N ALA A 97 -18.72 -3.56 -0.99
CA ALA A 97 -19.90 -4.12 -0.29
C ALA A 97 -20.50 -3.16 0.74
N GLY A 98 -19.70 -2.23 1.28
CA GLY A 98 -20.11 -1.34 2.36
C GLY A 98 -20.21 -2.01 3.73
N ASP A 99 -19.48 -3.11 3.96
CA ASP A 99 -19.53 -3.90 5.19
C ASP A 99 -18.13 -4.34 5.65
N LYS A 100 -18.03 -4.88 6.86
CA LYS A 100 -16.80 -5.44 7.42
C LYS A 100 -16.51 -6.82 6.82
N ILE A 101 -15.22 -7.09 6.60
CA ILE A 101 -14.71 -8.36 6.09
C ILE A 101 -13.47 -8.77 6.87
N ALA A 102 -13.29 -10.07 7.11
CA ALA A 102 -12.07 -10.58 7.73
C ALA A 102 -10.84 -10.24 6.86
N VAL A 103 -9.72 -9.87 7.49
CA VAL A 103 -8.49 -9.46 6.77
C VAL A 103 -8.04 -10.52 5.78
N ALA A 104 -8.04 -11.80 6.18
CA ALA A 104 -7.67 -12.91 5.32
C ALA A 104 -8.56 -12.97 4.06
N ASN A 105 -9.88 -12.86 4.23
CA ASN A 105 -10.80 -12.89 3.09
C ASN A 105 -10.64 -11.67 2.16
N MET A 106 -10.33 -10.49 2.72
CA MET A 106 -9.99 -9.32 1.90
C MET A 106 -8.69 -9.54 1.13
N ALA A 107 -7.66 -10.08 1.79
CA ALA A 107 -6.39 -10.41 1.15
C ALA A 107 -6.59 -11.41 0.00
N ASP A 108 -7.31 -12.51 0.24
CA ASP A 108 -7.61 -13.51 -0.78
C ASP A 108 -8.31 -12.88 -1.99
N ARG A 109 -9.35 -12.07 -1.76
CA ARG A 109 -10.08 -11.41 -2.84
C ARG A 109 -9.22 -10.44 -3.64
N VAL A 110 -8.35 -9.67 -2.97
CA VAL A 110 -7.42 -8.77 -3.67
C VAL A 110 -6.46 -9.61 -4.50
N PHE A 111 -5.86 -10.64 -3.92
CA PHE A 111 -4.83 -11.47 -4.54
C PHE A 111 -5.37 -12.26 -5.74
N ASP A 112 -6.61 -12.75 -5.65
CA ASP A 112 -7.30 -13.40 -6.76
C ASP A 112 -7.37 -12.49 -7.99
N GLY A 113 -7.64 -11.19 -7.78
CA GLY A 113 -7.65 -10.18 -8.83
C GLY A 113 -6.27 -9.85 -9.40
N LEU A 114 -5.20 -10.08 -8.64
CA LEU A 114 -3.82 -9.74 -9.01
C LEU A 114 -3.04 -10.90 -9.65
N ASN A 115 -3.61 -12.11 -9.68
CA ASN A 115 -2.93 -13.32 -10.16
C ASN A 115 -2.24 -13.15 -11.53
N GLY A 116 -2.95 -12.58 -12.50
CA GLY A 116 -2.40 -12.36 -13.85
C GLY A 116 -1.21 -11.40 -13.86
N ALA A 117 -1.26 -10.34 -13.06
CA ALA A 117 -0.17 -9.37 -12.96
C ALA A 117 1.05 -9.96 -12.24
N LEU A 118 0.83 -10.64 -11.11
CA LEU A 118 1.88 -11.29 -10.31
C LEU A 118 2.62 -12.39 -11.09
N GLN A 119 1.90 -13.16 -11.92
CA GLN A 119 2.52 -14.17 -12.78
C GLN A 119 3.43 -13.54 -13.85
N ARG A 120 3.02 -12.42 -14.44
CA ARG A 120 3.81 -11.74 -15.48
C ARG A 120 5.00 -10.97 -14.92
N SER A 121 4.89 -10.41 -13.71
CA SER A 121 5.99 -9.69 -13.08
C SER A 121 7.03 -10.63 -12.45
N GLY A 122 6.66 -11.87 -12.13
CA GLY A 122 7.51 -12.81 -11.39
C GLY A 122 7.56 -12.54 -9.89
N GLU A 123 6.72 -11.64 -9.37
CA GLU A 123 6.81 -11.13 -7.99
C GLU A 123 5.84 -11.83 -7.02
N ARG A 124 5.23 -12.94 -7.44
CA ARG A 124 4.26 -13.68 -6.63
C ARG A 124 4.85 -14.05 -5.26
N GLU A 125 6.09 -14.53 -5.23
CA GLU A 125 6.69 -15.03 -3.99
C GLU A 125 6.94 -13.94 -2.95
N CYS A 126 7.54 -12.79 -3.31
CA CYS A 126 7.74 -11.69 -2.34
C CYS A 126 6.43 -11.12 -1.86
N VAL A 127 5.44 -10.98 -2.74
CA VAL A 127 4.13 -10.42 -2.40
C VAL A 127 3.37 -11.35 -1.45
N ASP A 128 3.34 -12.66 -1.73
CA ASP A 128 2.75 -13.66 -0.83
C ASP A 128 3.45 -13.65 0.53
N ARG A 129 4.79 -13.67 0.54
CA ARG A 129 5.56 -13.66 1.79
C ARG A 129 5.29 -12.40 2.61
N PHE A 130 5.22 -11.24 1.96
CA PHE A 130 4.92 -9.98 2.63
C PHE A 130 3.54 -10.00 3.30
N VAL A 131 2.50 -10.42 2.57
CA VAL A 131 1.14 -10.46 3.12
C VAL A 131 0.96 -11.56 4.16
N GLN A 132 1.51 -12.76 3.93
CA GLN A 132 1.47 -13.84 4.93
C GLN A 132 2.17 -13.43 6.22
N ASN A 133 3.33 -12.76 6.12
CA ASN A 133 4.02 -12.24 7.30
C ASN A 133 3.16 -11.22 8.05
N ALA A 134 2.52 -10.28 7.35
CA ALA A 134 1.62 -9.32 7.98
C ALA A 134 0.44 -10.02 8.68
N LEU A 135 -0.17 -11.02 8.05
CA LEU A 135 -1.31 -11.76 8.62
C LEU A 135 -0.92 -12.63 9.82
N GLN A 136 0.26 -13.24 9.81
CA GLN A 136 0.71 -14.18 10.86
C GLN A 136 1.40 -13.48 12.03
N HIS A 137 2.21 -12.47 11.75
CA HIS A 137 3.11 -11.84 12.73
C HIS A 137 2.77 -10.37 13.00
N GLY A 138 1.78 -9.81 12.29
CA GLY A 138 1.45 -8.38 12.35
C GLY A 138 2.42 -7.52 11.54
N THR A 139 2.20 -6.21 11.62
CA THR A 139 2.94 -5.19 10.87
C THR A 139 4.15 -4.66 11.66
N GLY A 140 4.95 -3.79 11.03
CA GLY A 140 6.02 -3.05 11.74
C GLY A 140 5.51 -2.23 12.93
N ALA A 141 4.29 -1.68 12.84
CA ALA A 141 3.66 -0.99 13.96
C ALA A 141 3.34 -1.94 15.12
N ASP A 142 2.91 -3.17 14.81
CA ASP A 142 2.58 -4.18 15.83
C ASP A 142 3.85 -4.67 16.54
N ARG A 143 4.93 -4.92 15.78
CA ARG A 143 6.26 -5.22 16.35
C ARG A 143 6.71 -4.14 17.32
N GLN A 144 6.58 -2.86 16.95
CA GLN A 144 6.96 -1.74 17.81
C GLN A 144 6.09 -1.66 19.08
N ARG A 145 4.78 -1.87 18.97
CA ARG A 145 3.87 -1.84 20.13
C ARG A 145 4.11 -2.99 21.10
N GLN A 146 4.48 -4.17 20.62
CA GLN A 146 4.76 -5.34 21.46
C GLN A 146 5.97 -5.16 22.38
N ILE A 147 6.91 -4.27 22.02
CA ILE A 147 8.11 -3.99 22.84
C ILE A 147 7.73 -3.33 24.18
N GLY A 148 6.68 -2.50 24.19
CA GLY A 148 6.19 -1.83 25.39
C GLY A 148 7.07 -0.71 25.96
N ASP A 149 8.32 -0.59 25.51
CA ASP A 149 9.26 0.49 25.85
C ASP A 149 9.64 1.32 24.61
N LEU A 150 9.40 2.64 24.68
CA LEU A 150 9.60 3.55 23.55
C LEU A 150 11.07 3.66 23.14
N ILE A 151 11.99 3.72 24.11
CA ILE A 151 13.41 3.91 23.83
C ILE A 151 13.96 2.67 23.13
N LEU A 152 13.60 1.49 23.63
CA LEU A 152 13.97 0.22 23.03
C LEU A 152 13.35 0.05 21.63
N ALA A 153 12.10 0.46 21.43
CA ALA A 153 11.48 0.44 20.11
C ALA A 153 12.24 1.30 19.10
N VAL A 154 12.64 2.51 19.49
CA VAL A 154 13.46 3.39 18.64
C VAL A 154 14.83 2.77 18.35
N GLN A 155 15.49 2.17 19.34
CA GLN A 155 16.78 1.51 19.16
C GLN A 155 16.68 0.34 18.16
N ILE A 156 15.60 -0.45 18.22
CA ILE A 156 15.36 -1.55 17.28
C ILE A 156 15.12 -1.01 15.87
N VAL A 157 14.30 0.03 15.70
CA VAL A 157 14.08 0.65 14.38
C VAL A 157 15.37 1.19 13.79
N ILE A 158 16.23 1.83 14.60
CA ILE A 158 17.56 2.28 14.17
C ILE A 158 18.40 1.08 13.72
N ALA A 159 18.44 0.01 14.51
CA ALA A 159 19.22 -1.18 14.17
C ALA A 159 18.74 -1.87 12.87
N GLU A 160 17.44 -1.88 12.60
CA GLU A 160 16.86 -2.46 11.38
C GLU A 160 17.12 -1.58 10.13
N THR A 161 17.27 -0.27 10.30
CA THR A 161 17.39 0.69 9.18
C THR A 161 18.80 1.18 8.91
N VAL A 162 19.75 0.96 9.84
CA VAL A 162 21.18 1.19 9.59
C VAL A 162 21.71 0.07 8.68
N PRO A 163 22.43 0.40 7.59
CA PRO A 163 22.96 -0.61 6.69
C PRO A 163 23.84 -1.61 7.44
N ALA A 164 23.46 -2.89 7.44
CA ALA A 164 24.42 -3.95 7.67
C ALA A 164 25.43 -3.91 6.52
N ALA A 165 26.73 -3.95 6.84
CA ALA A 165 27.77 -3.98 5.82
C ALA A 165 27.47 -5.13 4.83
N SER A 166 27.30 -4.79 3.54
CA SER A 166 26.83 -5.64 2.44
C SER A 166 25.33 -5.98 2.46
N ILE A 167 24.51 -5.10 1.89
CA ILE A 167 23.21 -5.50 1.31
C ILE A 167 23.55 -6.26 0.02
N ALA A 168 23.55 -7.59 0.06
CA ALA A 168 23.47 -8.36 -1.18
C ALA A 168 22.23 -7.85 -1.95
N ALA A 169 22.37 -7.63 -3.26
CA ALA A 169 21.24 -7.21 -4.09
C ALA A 169 20.03 -8.06 -3.73
N PRO A 170 18.85 -7.47 -3.46
CA PRO A 170 17.67 -8.26 -3.13
C PRO A 170 17.56 -9.34 -4.21
N GLN A 171 17.59 -10.62 -3.80
CA GLN A 171 17.40 -11.70 -4.74
C GLN A 171 16.07 -11.41 -5.46
N ALA A 172 16.13 -11.33 -6.79
CA ALA A 172 14.90 -11.36 -7.57
C ALA A 172 14.13 -12.60 -7.12
N CYS A 173 12.85 -12.41 -6.77
CA CYS A 173 11.95 -13.54 -6.61
C CYS A 173 11.94 -14.41 -7.86
#